data_AF-A0A524DLT4-F1
#
_entry.id   AF-A0A524DLT4-F1
#
_cell.length_a   1.000
_cell.length_b   1.000
_cell.length_c   1.000
_cell.angle_alpha   90.00
_cell.angle_beta   90.00
_cell.angle_gamma   90.00
#
_symmetry.space_group_name_H-M   'P 1'
#
loop_
_entity.id
_entity.type
_entity.pdbx_description
1 polymer ?
#
loop_
_entity_poly.entity_id
_entity_poly.type
_entity_poly.pdbx_seq_one_letter_code
_entity_poly.pdbx_strand_id
1 'polypeptide(L)'
;MVKEVQNMEIRSYGRYIFLEAILILNKDVALSKIDSLKKSLSSAIKDKFPQIFKIILITQTQEEVISTIAIPVEEDKGVDSKVFEHYGEAPYFAILKMKEGEFLNLEIFPNKFMDREKRKGILISDWLSTKKIDKLYVQKELKKGPELVFDQGLIKVMVSDLETVEQIIDHEKKIFSAQ
;
A
#
# COMPACT_ATOMS: atom_id res chain seq x y z
N MET A 1 -23.46 2.92 4.12
CA MET A 1 -22.87 3.99 3.27
C MET A 1 -21.79 4.70 4.05
N VAL A 2 -22.09 5.26 5.22
CA VAL A 2 -21.07 5.58 6.24
C VAL A 2 -20.74 4.28 7.00
N LYS A 3 -19.46 3.96 7.17
CA LYS A 3 -18.96 2.89 8.05
C LYS A 3 -18.74 3.43 9.46
N GLU A 4 -18.06 4.56 9.56
CA GLU A 4 -17.54 5.08 10.82
C GLU A 4 -17.49 6.62 10.80
N VAL A 5 -17.61 7.23 11.98
CA VAL A 5 -17.25 8.63 12.22
C VAL A 5 -15.90 8.63 12.91
N GLN A 6 -14.83 8.86 12.15
CA GLN A 6 -13.46 8.74 12.65
C GLN A 6 -13.11 9.84 13.66
N ASN A 7 -13.61 11.05 13.43
CA ASN A 7 -13.43 12.18 14.35
C ASN A 7 -14.64 13.12 14.29
N MET A 8 -14.91 13.77 15.41
CA MET A 8 -15.92 14.83 15.51
C MET A 8 -15.43 15.90 16.49
N GLU A 9 -15.24 17.11 15.99
CA GLU A 9 -14.78 18.25 16.77
C GLU A 9 -15.79 19.40 16.70
N ILE A 10 -15.99 20.03 17.85
CA ILE A 10 -16.78 21.26 17.95
C ILE A 10 -15.86 22.37 18.45
N ARG A 11 -15.78 23.45 17.69
CA ARG A 11 -14.94 24.61 18.03
C ARG A 11 -15.81 25.87 18.12
N SER A 12 -15.59 26.66 19.18
CA SER A 12 -16.24 27.96 19.34
C SER A 12 -15.23 29.08 19.09
N TYR A 13 -15.56 30.00 18.17
CA TYR A 13 -14.83 31.24 17.95
C TYR A 13 -15.77 32.42 18.22
N GLY A 14 -15.78 32.87 19.47
CA GLY A 14 -16.72 33.88 19.95
C GLY A 14 -18.15 33.37 19.89
N ARG A 15 -18.99 34.01 19.06
CA ARG A 15 -20.41 33.65 18.90
C ARG A 15 -20.68 32.55 17.87
N TYR A 16 -19.65 32.10 17.15
CA TYR A 16 -19.80 31.13 16.07
C TYR A 16 -19.32 29.76 16.51
N ILE A 17 -20.22 28.77 16.38
CA ILE A 17 -19.93 27.36 16.67
C ILE A 17 -19.71 26.62 15.36
N PHE A 18 -18.58 25.92 15.24
CA PHE A 18 -18.22 25.11 14.09
C PHE A 18 -18.26 23.64 14.47
N LEU A 19 -18.85 22.80 13.63
CA LEU A 19 -18.79 21.35 13.72
C LEU A 19 -17.95 20.83 12.56
N GLU A 20 -16.93 20.05 12.87
CA GLU A 20 -16.14 19.31 11.90
C GLU A 20 -16.28 17.82 12.18
N ALA A 21 -16.55 17.03 11.14
CA ALA A 21 -16.61 15.58 11.26
C ALA A 21 -15.96 14.90 10.05
N ILE A 22 -15.24 13.82 10.32
CA ILE A 22 -14.63 12.95 9.32
C ILE A 22 -15.45 11.65 9.24
N LEU A 23 -16.00 11.38 8.06
CA LEU A 23 -16.83 10.22 7.78
C LEU A 23 -16.07 9.23 6.91
N ILE A 24 -15.93 8.00 7.39
CA ILE A 24 -15.41 6.88 6.59
C ILE A 24 -16.58 6.26 5.85
N LEU A 25 -16.48 6.21 4.53
CA LEU A 25 -17.50 5.63 3.66
C LEU A 25 -17.10 4.22 3.21
N ASN A 26 -18.10 3.46 2.76
CA ASN A 26 -17.87 2.22 2.02
C ASN A 26 -17.05 2.49 0.74
N LYS A 27 -16.37 1.45 0.24
CA LYS A 27 -15.76 1.44 -1.10
C LYS A 27 -16.87 1.64 -2.16
N ASP A 28 -16.52 2.29 -3.27
CA ASP A 28 -17.36 2.49 -4.46
C ASP A 28 -18.65 3.32 -4.29
N VAL A 29 -18.66 4.27 -3.35
CA VAL A 29 -19.79 5.22 -3.24
C VAL A 29 -19.69 6.29 -4.33
N ALA A 30 -20.64 6.28 -5.28
CA ALA A 30 -20.74 7.31 -6.32
C ALA A 30 -20.80 8.73 -5.73
N LEU A 31 -20.11 9.69 -6.37
CA LEU A 31 -20.00 11.08 -5.91
C LEU A 31 -21.36 11.72 -5.61
N SER A 32 -22.36 11.46 -6.45
CA SER A 32 -23.73 11.95 -6.26
C SER A 32 -24.38 11.49 -4.94
N LYS A 33 -24.08 10.27 -4.50
CA LYS A 33 -24.56 9.74 -3.21
C LYS A 33 -23.83 10.40 -2.04
N ILE A 34 -22.53 10.69 -2.19
CA ILE A 34 -21.73 11.41 -1.19
C ILE A 34 -22.28 12.83 -0.99
N ASP A 35 -22.57 13.55 -2.08
CA ASP A 35 -23.12 14.91 -2.00
C ASP A 35 -24.51 14.93 -1.35
N SER A 36 -25.34 13.96 -1.71
CA SER A 36 -26.68 13.81 -1.12
C SER A 36 -26.60 13.52 0.38
N LEU A 37 -25.68 12.64 0.79
CA LEU A 37 -25.39 12.37 2.20
C LEU A 37 -25.00 13.66 2.94
N LYS A 38 -24.00 14.39 2.44
CA LYS A 38 -23.50 15.61 3.09
C LYS A 38 -24.61 16.65 3.28
N LYS A 39 -25.45 16.85 2.27
CA LYS A 39 -26.60 17.76 2.33
C LYS A 39 -27.62 17.33 3.38
N SER A 40 -28.05 16.06 3.32
CA SER A 40 -29.05 15.53 4.26
C SER A 40 -28.57 15.60 5.71
N LEU A 41 -27.31 15.23 5.97
CA LEU A 41 -26.73 15.26 7.31
C LEU A 41 -26.56 16.70 7.82
N SER A 42 -26.08 17.60 6.96
CA SER A 42 -25.93 19.01 7.33
C SER A 42 -27.27 19.66 7.67
N SER A 43 -28.33 19.36 6.89
CA SER A 43 -29.68 19.84 7.19
C SER A 43 -30.17 19.30 8.54
N ALA A 44 -30.12 17.98 8.74
CA ALA A 44 -30.61 17.36 9.97
C ALA A 44 -29.88 17.86 11.23
N ILE A 45 -28.57 18.11 11.13
CA ILE A 45 -27.78 18.69 12.23
C ILE A 45 -28.19 20.15 12.47
N LYS A 46 -28.34 20.95 11.41
CA LYS A 46 -28.71 22.36 11.52
C LYS A 46 -30.12 22.54 12.10
N ASP A 47 -31.04 21.65 11.75
CA ASP A 47 -32.41 21.63 12.28
C ASP A 47 -32.43 21.32 13.78
N LYS A 48 -31.61 20.37 14.23
CA LYS A 48 -31.49 20.01 15.66
C LYS A 48 -30.65 21.01 16.47
N PHE A 49 -29.65 21.62 15.84
CA PHE A 49 -28.69 22.51 16.48
C PHE A 49 -28.51 23.81 15.68
N PRO A 50 -29.51 24.71 15.69
CA PRO A 50 -29.47 25.97 14.92
C PRO A 50 -28.27 26.86 15.28
N GLN A 51 -27.75 26.76 16.50
CA GLN A 51 -26.58 27.50 17.00
C GLN A 51 -25.27 27.14 16.30
N ILE A 52 -25.18 25.98 15.64
CA ILE A 52 -24.00 25.61 14.86
C ILE A 52 -23.97 26.50 13.62
N PHE A 53 -23.01 27.42 13.56
CA PHE A 53 -22.84 28.34 12.46
C PHE A 53 -22.48 27.63 11.15
N LYS A 54 -21.54 26.70 11.19
CA LYS A 54 -21.05 25.97 10.01
C LYS A 54 -20.71 24.52 10.33
N ILE A 55 -21.06 23.63 9.40
CA ILE A 55 -20.78 22.20 9.46
C ILE A 55 -19.80 21.86 8.33
N ILE A 56 -18.72 21.18 8.65
CA ILE A 56 -17.70 20.71 7.71
C ILE A 56 -17.68 19.18 7.77
N LEU A 57 -18.09 18.54 6.66
CA LEU A 57 -18.09 17.10 6.53
C LEU A 57 -17.01 16.66 5.54
N ILE A 58 -15.94 16.10 6.09
CA ILE A 58 -14.87 15.48 5.30
C ILE A 58 -15.24 14.02 5.12
N THR A 59 -15.17 13.53 3.88
CA THR A 59 -15.50 12.15 3.54
C THR A 59 -14.27 11.48 3.00
N GLN A 60 -13.93 10.34 3.55
CA GLN A 60 -12.85 9.48 3.08
C GLN A 60 -13.45 8.12 2.73
N THR A 61 -12.95 7.51 1.68
CA THR A 61 -13.17 6.08 1.43
C THR A 61 -12.06 5.31 2.11
N GLN A 62 -12.38 4.17 2.71
CA GLN A 62 -11.34 3.26 3.18
C GLN A 62 -10.65 2.70 1.93
N GLU A 63 -9.52 3.28 1.52
CA GLU A 63 -8.72 2.70 0.45
C GLU A 63 -8.14 1.38 0.94
N GLU A 64 -8.29 0.39 0.07
CA GLU A 64 -7.77 -0.95 0.28
C GLU A 64 -6.25 -0.85 0.11
N VAL A 65 -5.48 -0.99 1.20
CA VAL A 65 -4.02 -0.90 1.11
C VAL A 65 -3.51 -2.18 0.44
N ILE A 66 -3.27 -2.09 -0.87
CA ILE A 66 -2.60 -3.13 -1.64
C ILE A 66 -1.10 -2.86 -1.58
N SER A 67 -0.35 -3.80 -1.03
CA SER A 67 1.11 -3.79 -1.09
C SER A 67 1.59 -4.72 -2.20
N THR A 68 2.46 -4.22 -3.06
CA THR A 68 3.13 -4.99 -4.12
C THR A 68 4.59 -5.19 -3.75
N ILE A 69 5.02 -6.44 -3.64
CA ILE A 69 6.30 -6.84 -3.10
C ILE A 69 7.06 -7.65 -4.16
N ALA A 70 8.29 -7.24 -4.47
CA ALA A 70 9.20 -8.03 -5.31
C ALA A 70 10.12 -8.91 -4.47
N ILE A 71 10.41 -10.11 -4.99
CA ILE A 71 11.27 -11.10 -4.34
C ILE A 71 12.11 -11.78 -5.45
N PRO A 72 13.46 -11.73 -5.40
CA PRO A 72 14.30 -12.56 -6.26
C PRO A 72 14.16 -14.02 -5.85
N VAL A 73 13.89 -14.92 -6.81
CA VAL A 73 13.69 -16.35 -6.50
C VAL A 73 14.48 -17.26 -7.43
N GLU A 74 14.84 -18.44 -6.91
CA GLU A 74 15.63 -19.47 -7.61
C GLU A 74 14.86 -20.12 -8.75
N GLU A 75 13.55 -20.27 -8.55
CA GLU A 75 12.67 -21.10 -9.37
C GLU A 75 11.22 -20.61 -9.34
N ASP A 76 10.43 -21.06 -10.31
CA ASP A 76 8.98 -20.87 -10.34
C ASP A 76 8.27 -22.08 -9.69
N LYS A 77 8.10 -22.01 -8.37
CA LYS A 77 7.35 -22.97 -7.53
C LYS A 77 6.23 -22.26 -6.74
N GLY A 78 5.80 -21.08 -7.20
CA GLY A 78 4.80 -20.28 -6.49
C GLY A 78 5.26 -19.86 -5.10
N VAL A 79 4.45 -20.11 -4.07
CA VAL A 79 4.75 -19.70 -2.68
C VAL A 79 5.92 -20.49 -2.07
N ASP A 80 6.21 -21.68 -2.58
CA ASP A 80 7.33 -22.52 -2.15
C ASP A 80 8.66 -22.12 -2.80
N SER A 81 8.65 -21.12 -3.69
CA SER A 81 9.87 -20.60 -4.32
C SER A 81 10.85 -20.08 -3.27
N LYS A 82 12.11 -20.53 -3.39
CA LYS A 82 13.19 -20.07 -2.53
C LYS A 82 13.69 -18.68 -2.94
N VAL A 83 13.96 -17.85 -1.95
CA VAL A 83 14.58 -16.53 -2.14
C VAL A 83 16.01 -16.72 -2.63
N PHE A 84 16.35 -16.06 -3.72
CA PHE A 84 17.70 -16.11 -4.27
C PHE A 84 18.58 -15.01 -3.69
N GLU A 85 19.72 -15.41 -3.16
CA GLU A 85 20.60 -14.54 -2.39
C GLU A 85 21.21 -13.40 -3.23
N HIS A 86 21.57 -13.69 -4.50
CA HIS A 86 22.24 -12.75 -5.38
C HIS A 86 21.25 -12.02 -6.30
N TYR A 87 20.65 -10.94 -5.80
CA TYR A 87 19.64 -10.12 -6.51
C TYR A 87 19.90 -9.92 -8.02
N GLY A 88 21.09 -9.46 -8.40
CA GLY A 88 21.40 -9.14 -9.81
C GLY A 88 21.52 -10.35 -10.75
N GLU A 89 21.53 -11.56 -10.19
CA GLU A 89 21.72 -12.83 -10.88
C GLU A 89 20.54 -13.79 -10.65
N ALA A 90 19.47 -13.32 -10.00
CA ALA A 90 18.29 -14.12 -9.74
C ALA A 90 17.68 -14.63 -11.05
N PRO A 91 17.45 -15.95 -11.18
CA PRO A 91 16.85 -16.50 -12.40
C PRO A 91 15.41 -16.02 -12.61
N TYR A 92 14.68 -15.75 -11.52
CA TYR A 92 13.30 -15.29 -11.55
C TYR A 92 13.05 -14.17 -10.51
N PHE A 93 11.95 -13.46 -10.71
CA PHE A 93 11.41 -12.48 -9.78
C PHE A 93 9.93 -12.71 -9.56
N ALA A 94 9.58 -12.99 -8.30
CA ALA A 94 8.21 -13.07 -7.83
C ALA A 94 7.67 -11.66 -7.52
N ILE A 95 6.46 -11.36 -7.97
CA ILE A 95 5.69 -10.17 -7.66
C ILE A 95 4.47 -10.61 -6.86
N LEU A 96 4.56 -10.42 -5.54
CA LEU A 96 3.54 -10.74 -4.57
C LEU A 96 2.64 -9.52 -4.35
N LYS A 97 1.33 -9.70 -4.44
CA LYS A 97 0.34 -8.69 -4.05
C LYS A 97 -0.34 -9.13 -2.77
N MET A 98 -0.41 -8.23 -1.80
CA MET A 98 -1.09 -8.42 -0.54
C MET A 98 -2.12 -7.32 -0.33
N LYS A 99 -3.29 -7.65 0.20
CA LYS A 99 -4.39 -6.72 0.47
C LYS A 99 -4.71 -6.76 1.94
N GLU A 100 -4.52 -5.63 2.63
CA GLU A 100 -4.79 -5.53 4.07
C GLU A 100 -4.12 -6.68 4.86
N GLY A 101 -2.85 -6.95 4.54
CA GLY A 101 -2.09 -8.03 5.17
C GLY A 101 -2.38 -9.45 4.66
N GLU A 102 -3.41 -9.66 3.83
CA GLU A 102 -3.75 -10.98 3.29
C GLU A 102 -3.16 -11.23 1.89
N PHE A 103 -2.83 -12.49 1.61
CA PHE A 103 -2.34 -12.90 0.29
C PHE A 103 -3.43 -12.68 -0.78
N LEU A 104 -3.09 -11.94 -1.85
CA LEU A 104 -4.02 -11.68 -2.95
C LEU A 104 -3.62 -12.41 -4.23
N ASN A 105 -2.36 -12.27 -4.65
CA ASN A 105 -1.87 -12.88 -5.90
C ASN A 105 -0.34 -13.01 -5.90
N LEU A 106 0.18 -13.92 -6.71
CA LEU A 106 1.61 -14.10 -6.96
C LEU A 106 1.85 -14.33 -8.46
N GLU A 107 2.72 -13.52 -9.05
CA GLU A 107 3.16 -13.68 -10.44
C GLU A 107 4.69 -13.83 -10.47
N ILE A 108 5.22 -14.86 -11.13
CA ILE A 108 6.66 -15.11 -11.23
C ILE A 108 7.12 -14.84 -12.67
N PHE A 109 8.18 -14.04 -12.80
CA PHE A 109 8.73 -13.64 -14.10
C PHE A 109 10.19 -14.11 -14.25
N PRO A 110 10.59 -14.68 -15.39
CA PRO A 110 11.98 -14.96 -15.66
C PRO A 110 12.79 -13.67 -15.81
N ASN A 111 14.02 -13.69 -15.33
CA ASN A 111 14.93 -12.55 -15.45
C ASN A 111 15.44 -12.39 -16.90
N LYS A 112 14.93 -11.37 -17.59
CA LYS A 112 15.29 -11.06 -18.98
C LYS A 112 16.70 -10.47 -19.15
N PHE A 113 17.40 -10.18 -18.05
CA PHE A 113 18.70 -9.51 -18.05
C PHE A 113 19.85 -10.46 -17.69
N MET A 114 19.59 -11.77 -17.59
CA MET A 114 20.59 -12.79 -17.26
C MET A 114 21.80 -12.77 -18.20
N ASP A 115 21.59 -12.55 -19.49
CA ASP A 115 22.64 -12.56 -20.51
C ASP A 115 23.43 -11.24 -20.61
N ARG A 116 23.10 -10.23 -19.80
CA ARG A 116 23.76 -8.92 -19.86
C ARG A 116 25.09 -8.95 -19.11
N GLU A 117 26.19 -8.66 -19.76
CA GLU A 117 27.53 -8.71 -19.12
C GLU A 117 27.71 -7.74 -17.94
N LYS A 118 27.05 -6.58 -17.96
CA LYS A 118 27.22 -5.53 -16.95
C LYS A 118 25.88 -4.88 -16.58
N ARG A 119 25.83 -4.31 -15.37
CA ARG A 119 24.71 -3.51 -14.85
C ARG A 119 23.37 -4.27 -14.74
N LYS A 120 23.39 -5.61 -14.67
CA LYS A 120 22.18 -6.44 -14.52
C LYS A 120 21.24 -5.91 -13.44
N GLY A 121 21.78 -5.68 -12.23
CA GLY A 121 20.99 -5.18 -11.11
C GLY A 121 20.28 -3.85 -11.37
N ILE A 122 20.89 -2.91 -12.10
CA ILE A 122 20.25 -1.62 -12.42
C ILE A 122 19.09 -1.86 -13.38
N LEU A 123 19.29 -2.67 -14.42
CA LEU A 123 18.26 -2.99 -15.41
C LEU A 123 17.07 -3.72 -14.78
N ILE A 124 17.35 -4.65 -13.85
CA ILE A 124 16.33 -5.34 -13.06
C ILE A 124 15.58 -4.33 -12.19
N SER A 125 16.28 -3.43 -11.50
CA SER A 125 15.66 -2.40 -10.66
C SER A 125 14.75 -1.48 -11.47
N ASP A 126 15.20 -1.00 -12.64
CA ASP A 126 14.39 -0.19 -13.54
C ASP A 126 13.12 -0.94 -13.97
N TRP A 127 13.25 -2.22 -14.34
CA TRP A 127 12.12 -3.05 -14.71
C TRP A 127 11.15 -3.28 -13.54
N LEU A 128 11.64 -3.57 -12.34
CA LEU A 128 10.82 -3.73 -11.14
C LEU A 128 10.09 -2.43 -10.78
N SER A 129 10.72 -1.27 -10.94
CA SER A 129 10.06 0.04 -10.76
C SER A 129 8.85 0.22 -11.70
N THR A 130 8.92 -0.29 -12.94
CA THR A 130 7.76 -0.26 -13.85
C THR A 130 6.59 -1.14 -13.39
N LYS A 131 6.84 -2.12 -12.52
CA LYS A 131 5.81 -2.97 -11.90
C LYS A 131 5.11 -2.31 -10.71
N LYS A 132 5.50 -1.08 -10.34
CA LYS A 132 4.95 -0.32 -9.20
C LYS A 132 5.01 -1.11 -7.90
N ILE A 133 6.16 -1.72 -7.64
CA ILE A 133 6.42 -2.40 -6.37
C ILE A 133 6.58 -1.33 -5.28
N ASP A 134 6.14 -1.64 -4.07
CA ASP A 134 6.33 -0.79 -2.89
C ASP A 134 7.53 -1.27 -2.07
N LYS A 135 7.81 -2.58 -2.11
CA LYS A 135 8.87 -3.23 -1.35
C LYS A 135 9.65 -4.23 -2.20
N LEU A 136 10.91 -4.42 -1.85
CA LEU A 136 11.76 -5.50 -2.35
C LEU A 136 12.36 -6.25 -1.16
N TYR A 137 12.14 -7.56 -1.07
CA TYR A 137 12.86 -8.41 -0.12
C TYR A 137 14.13 -8.97 -0.76
N VAL A 138 15.24 -8.96 -0.03
CA VAL A 138 16.53 -9.53 -0.43
C VAL A 138 17.22 -10.15 0.78
N GLN A 139 18.09 -11.14 0.57
CA GLN A 139 18.90 -11.72 1.65
C GLN A 139 20.21 -10.99 1.90
N LYS A 140 20.69 -10.22 0.92
CA LYS A 140 21.92 -9.42 1.02
C LYS A 140 21.65 -7.98 0.66
N GLU A 141 22.46 -7.09 1.22
CA GLU A 141 22.45 -5.68 0.85
C GLU A 141 22.68 -5.51 -0.66
N LEU A 142 21.93 -4.56 -1.24
CA LEU A 142 22.08 -4.20 -2.63
C LEU A 142 23.40 -3.44 -2.84
N LYS A 143 23.95 -3.55 -4.05
CA LYS A 143 25.02 -2.65 -4.47
C LYS A 143 24.44 -1.26 -4.72
N LYS A 144 25.29 -0.22 -4.64
CA LYS A 144 24.92 1.19 -4.83
C LYS A 144 24.05 1.49 -6.07
N GLY A 145 24.27 0.79 -7.18
CA GLY A 145 23.50 1.01 -8.42
C GLY A 145 22.01 0.72 -8.25
N PRO A 146 21.62 -0.54 -8.00
CA PRO A 146 20.25 -0.92 -7.65
C PRO A 146 19.64 -0.12 -6.51
N GLU A 147 20.41 0.12 -5.44
CA GLU A 147 19.97 0.88 -4.25
C GLU A 147 19.51 2.29 -4.63
N LEU A 148 20.31 3.03 -5.40
CA LEU A 148 19.94 4.37 -5.87
C LEU A 148 18.66 4.40 -6.71
N VAL A 149 18.41 3.37 -7.53
CA VAL A 149 17.18 3.29 -8.33
C VAL A 149 15.95 3.14 -7.42
N PHE A 150 16.04 2.30 -6.39
CA PHE A 150 14.94 2.09 -5.46
C PHE A 150 14.70 3.28 -4.53
N ASP A 151 15.76 3.93 -4.05
CA ASP A 151 15.65 5.15 -3.25
C ASP A 151 14.92 6.27 -4.02
N GLN A 152 15.29 6.49 -5.29
CA GLN A 152 14.63 7.47 -6.15
C GLN A 152 13.17 7.09 -6.46
N GLY A 153 12.88 5.79 -6.54
CA GLY A 153 11.55 5.25 -6.72
C GLY A 153 10.71 5.21 -5.44
N LEU A 154 11.25 5.58 -4.27
CA LEU A 154 10.64 5.43 -2.96
C LEU A 154 10.24 3.97 -2.64
N ILE A 155 10.98 3.01 -3.19
CA ILE A 155 10.76 1.57 -3.00
C ILE A 155 11.57 1.13 -1.79
N LYS A 156 10.90 0.51 -0.80
CA LYS A 156 11.55 0.06 0.43
C LYS A 156 12.28 -1.25 0.21
N VAL A 157 13.60 -1.27 0.43
CA VAL A 157 14.39 -2.49 0.41
C VAL A 157 14.43 -3.11 1.82
N MET A 158 14.06 -4.38 1.92
CA MET A 158 14.03 -5.17 3.15
C MET A 158 15.10 -6.25 3.07
N VAL A 159 16.13 -6.14 3.90
CA VAL A 159 17.14 -7.20 4.07
C VAL A 159 16.65 -8.15 5.16
N SER A 160 16.51 -9.43 4.86
CA SER A 160 16.02 -10.45 5.80
C SER A 160 16.64 -11.83 5.55
N ASP A 161 16.61 -12.69 6.55
CA ASP A 161 17.02 -14.10 6.48
C ASP A 161 15.90 -15.05 6.01
N LEU A 162 14.76 -14.52 5.56
CA LEU A 162 13.65 -15.31 5.03
C LEU A 162 14.09 -16.07 3.76
N GLU A 163 13.75 -17.35 3.71
CA GLU A 163 14.23 -18.30 2.70
C GLU A 163 13.19 -18.60 1.62
N THR A 164 11.89 -18.37 1.85
CA THR A 164 10.83 -18.67 0.88
C THR A 164 9.83 -17.52 0.75
N VAL A 165 9.09 -17.51 -0.37
CA VAL A 165 7.98 -16.56 -0.59
C VAL A 165 6.90 -16.72 0.49
N GLU A 166 6.58 -17.95 0.91
CA GLU A 166 5.64 -18.22 2.01
C GLU A 166 6.06 -17.55 3.32
N GLN A 167 7.34 -17.65 3.70
CA GLN A 167 7.84 -17.00 4.91
C GLN A 167 7.69 -15.47 4.86
N ILE A 168 7.86 -14.87 3.68
CA ILE A 168 7.64 -13.43 3.46
C ILE A 168 6.16 -13.07 3.61
N ILE A 169 5.25 -13.89 3.07
CA ILE A 169 3.80 -13.70 3.23
C ILE A 169 3.41 -13.73 4.71
N ASP A 170 3.88 -14.73 5.45
CA ASP A 170 3.60 -14.88 6.89
C ASP A 170 4.18 -13.73 7.72
N HIS A 171 5.37 -13.25 7.34
CA HIS A 171 5.99 -12.10 7.97
C HIS A 171 5.18 -10.81 7.75
N GLU A 172 4.73 -10.54 6.52
CA GLU A 172 3.90 -9.36 6.21
C GLU A 172 2.52 -9.41 6.88
N LYS A 173 1.91 -10.61 6.97
CA LYS A 173 0.67 -10.84 7.75
C LYS A 173 0.82 -10.42 9.21
N LYS A 174 1.92 -10.82 9.85
CA LYS A 174 2.22 -10.49 11.25
C LYS A 174 2.45 -9.00 11.45
N ILE A 175 3.17 -8.34 10.53
CA ILE A 175 3.39 -6.89 10.60
C ILE A 175 2.07 -6.13 10.51
N PHE A 176 1.19 -6.52 9.57
CA PHE A 176 -0.10 -5.85 9.40
C PHE A 176 -1.02 -6.05 10.62
N SER A 177 -1.01 -7.25 11.22
CA SER A 177 -1.82 -7.56 12.40
C SER A 177 -1.38 -6.82 13.68
N ALA A 178 -0.17 -6.26 13.68
CA ALA A 178 0.42 -5.55 14.82
C ALA A 178 0.27 -4.02 14.73
N GLN A 179 -0.31 -3.49 13.64
CA GLN A 179 -0.60 -2.07 13.43
C GLN A 179 -2.03 -1.73 13.86
#